data_AF-A0A382T137-F1
#
_entry.id   AF-A0A382T137-F1
#
_cell.length_a   1.000
_cell.length_b   1.000
_cell.length_c   1.000
_cell.angle_alpha   90.00
_cell.angle_beta   90.00
_cell.angle_gamma   90.00
#
_symmetry.space_group_name_H-M   'P 1'
#
loop_
_entity.id
_entity.type
_entity.pdbx_description
1 polymer ?
#
loop_
_entity_poly.entity_id
_entity_poly.type
_entity_poly.pdbx_seq_one_letter_code
_entity_poly.pdbx_strand_id
1 'polypeptide(L)'
;MGLNFHYLNPRYRALLLDRVNKKVGGGIISWDKISRIPMIASTLHRYRFDHISKRVIPIEESEQNLAIFLPLERFRGQKRVPKTTVWRNSRKNR
;
A
#
# COMPACT_ATOMS: atom_id res chain seq x y z
N MET A 1 0.16 11.94 -2.49
CA MET A 1 0.24 10.91 -1.43
C MET A 1 -0.33 9.62 -2.00
N GLY A 2 0.18 8.46 -1.63
CA GLY A 2 -0.38 7.19 -2.11
C GLY A 2 -0.14 6.04 -1.14
N LEU A 3 -0.81 4.92 -1.39
CA LEU A 3 -0.74 3.73 -0.56
C LEU A 3 0.11 2.65 -1.23
N ASN A 4 0.99 2.02 -0.46
CA ASN A 4 1.75 0.84 -0.86
C ASN A 4 1.34 -0.35 0.00
N PHE A 5 0.46 -1.18 -0.55
CA PHE A 5 -0.08 -2.35 0.15
C PHE A 5 1.00 -3.40 0.44
N HIS A 6 2.13 -3.42 -0.30
CA HIS A 6 3.11 -4.49 -0.19
C HIS A 6 3.84 -4.58 1.15
N TYR A 7 3.82 -3.49 1.93
CA TYR A 7 4.33 -3.45 3.30
C TYR A 7 3.54 -4.31 4.28
N LEU A 8 2.37 -4.79 3.88
CA LEU A 8 1.55 -5.73 4.62
C LEU A 8 1.61 -7.13 4.01
N ASN A 9 1.32 -8.14 4.82
CA ASN A 9 1.14 -9.49 4.29
C ASN A 9 -0.14 -9.57 3.42
N PRO A 10 -0.26 -10.56 2.51
CA PRO A 10 -1.40 -10.67 1.59
C PRO A 10 -2.78 -10.53 2.25
N ARG A 11 -3.01 -11.21 3.38
CA ARG A 11 -4.28 -11.13 4.12
C ARG A 11 -4.64 -9.71 4.54
N TYR A 12 -3.69 -8.96 5.07
CA TYR A 12 -3.93 -7.57 5.50
C TYR A 12 -4.03 -6.60 4.34
N ARG A 13 -3.48 -6.92 3.16
CA ARG A 13 -3.66 -6.11 1.93
C ARG A 13 -5.13 -6.07 1.53
N ALA A 14 -5.77 -7.24 1.43
CA ALA A 14 -7.19 -7.35 1.08
C ALA A 14 -8.06 -6.59 2.08
N LEU A 15 -7.84 -6.83 3.37
CA LEU A 15 -8.59 -6.17 4.43
C LEU A 15 -8.41 -4.65 4.45
N LEU A 16 -7.21 -4.16 4.09
CA LEU A 16 -6.98 -2.72 3.97
C LEU A 16 -7.70 -2.14 2.76
N LEU A 17 -7.66 -2.83 1.62
CA LEU A 17 -8.33 -2.41 0.38
C LEU A 17 -9.83 -2.25 0.60
N ASP A 18 -10.48 -3.25 1.21
CA ASP A 18 -11.91 -3.20 1.54
C ASP A 18 -12.26 -1.98 2.41
N ARG A 19 -11.45 -1.70 3.43
CA ARG A 19 -11.67 -0.57 4.34
C ARG A 19 -11.48 0.77 3.67
N VAL A 20 -10.45 0.90 2.83
CA VAL A 20 -10.19 2.11 2.05
C VAL A 20 -11.33 2.35 1.08
N ASN A 21 -11.73 1.33 0.32
CA ASN A 21 -12.84 1.43 -0.64
C ASN A 21 -14.15 1.82 0.06
N LYS A 22 -14.45 1.21 1.21
CA LYS A 22 -15.65 1.56 2.02
C LYS A 22 -15.63 3.00 2.55
N LYS A 23 -14.45 3.55 2.88
CA LYS A 23 -14.32 4.93 3.41
C LYS A 23 -14.24 5.99 2.34
N VAL A 24 -13.67 5.67 1.19
CA VAL A 24 -13.39 6.63 0.12
C VAL A 24 -14.48 6.63 -0.94
N GLY A 25 -15.12 5.48 -1.21
CA GLY A 25 -16.25 5.36 -2.14
C GLY A 25 -15.89 5.70 -3.58
N GLY A 26 -14.71 5.31 -4.06
CA GLY A 26 -14.23 5.58 -5.43
C GLY A 26 -13.71 7.01 -5.67
N GLY A 27 -13.81 7.91 -4.68
CA GLY A 27 -13.27 9.26 -4.77
C GLY A 27 -11.76 9.36 -4.53
N ILE A 28 -11.25 10.59 -4.49
CA ILE A 28 -9.84 10.85 -4.15
C ILE A 28 -9.58 10.49 -2.68
N ILE A 29 -8.50 9.74 -2.45
CA ILE A 29 -8.03 9.38 -1.11
C ILE A 29 -7.52 10.64 -0.39
N SER A 30 -8.17 11.02 0.70
CA SER A 30 -7.71 12.07 1.62
C SER A 30 -7.31 11.48 2.97
N TRP A 31 -6.29 12.06 3.61
CA TRP A 31 -5.78 11.58 4.91
C TRP A 31 -6.88 11.53 5.96
N ASP A 32 -7.74 12.55 6.02
CA ASP A 32 -8.80 12.64 7.03
C ASP A 32 -9.78 11.46 6.96
N LYS A 33 -10.03 10.93 5.75
CA LYS A 33 -10.92 9.76 5.55
C LYS A 33 -10.30 8.45 6.00
N ILE A 34 -8.98 8.30 5.83
CA ILE A 34 -8.28 7.00 6.01
C ILE A 34 -7.42 6.92 7.26
N SER A 35 -7.14 8.04 7.94
CA SER A 35 -6.23 8.13 9.09
C SER A 35 -6.57 7.18 10.23
N ARG A 36 -7.86 6.89 10.43
CA ARG A 36 -8.37 6.00 11.47
C ARG A 36 -8.34 4.51 11.08
N ILE A 37 -7.94 4.18 9.85
CA ILE A 37 -7.88 2.79 9.40
C ILE A 37 -6.62 2.14 10.00
N PRO A 38 -6.75 1.00 10.71
CA PRO A 38 -5.60 0.31 11.26
C PRO A 38 -4.60 -0.07 10.15
N MET A 39 -3.30 0.06 10.45
CA MET A 39 -2.18 -0.28 9.56
C MET A 39 -1.96 0.66 8.36
N ILE A 40 -2.78 1.72 8.21
CA ILE A 40 -2.64 2.69 7.11
C ILE A 40 -1.31 3.46 7.16
N ALA A 41 -0.80 3.73 8.36
CA ALA A 41 0.42 4.51 8.55
C ALA A 41 1.63 3.82 7.89
N SER A 42 1.71 2.50 7.97
CA SER A 42 2.79 1.70 7.41
C SER A 42 2.77 1.58 5.88
N THR A 43 1.64 1.90 5.25
CA THR A 43 1.45 1.82 3.80
C THR A 43 1.42 3.20 3.16
N LEU A 44 1.52 4.28 3.94
CA LEU A 44 1.44 5.63 3.42
C LEU A 44 2.79 6.13 2.91
N HIS A 45 2.84 6.55 1.64
CA HIS A 45 4.06 7.07 1.03
C HIS A 45 3.83 8.37 0.25
N ARG A 46 4.87 9.22 0.25
CA ARG A 46 4.99 10.32 -0.71
C ARG A 46 5.83 9.84 -1.87
N TYR A 47 5.20 9.69 -3.03
CA TYR A 47 5.89 9.36 -4.26
C TYR A 47 6.42 10.63 -4.91
N ARG A 48 7.69 10.61 -5.33
CA ARG A 48 8.31 11.69 -6.09
C ARG A 48 8.05 11.44 -7.58
N PHE A 49 6.83 11.76 -8.03
CA PHE A 49 6.37 11.48 -9.39
C PHE A 49 7.30 12.08 -10.46
N ASP A 50 7.91 13.23 -10.17
CA ASP A 50 8.88 13.89 -11.06
C ASP A 50 10.15 13.07 -11.34
N HIS A 51 10.44 12.04 -10.52
CA HIS A 51 11.61 11.16 -10.68
C HIS A 51 11.24 9.80 -11.28
N ILE A 52 10.01 9.64 -11.76
CA ILE A 52 9.57 8.43 -12.43
C ILE A 52 9.82 8.62 -13.93
N SER A 53 10.90 8.04 -14.44
CA SER A 53 11.25 8.07 -15.86
C SER A 53 10.46 7.06 -16.71
N LYS A 54 9.79 6.10 -16.07
CA LYS A 54 9.03 5.03 -16.73
C LYS A 54 7.54 5.30 -16.68
N ARG A 55 6.80 4.80 -17.68
CA ARG A 55 5.34 4.90 -17.69
C ARG A 55 4.74 4.20 -16.47
N VAL A 56 3.91 4.92 -15.71
CA VAL A 56 3.06 4.35 -14.66
C VAL A 56 1.86 3.68 -15.34
N ILE A 57 1.60 2.42 -14.98
CA ILE A 57 0.48 1.66 -15.51
C ILE A 57 -0.69 1.82 -14.54
N PRO A 58 -1.80 2.48 -14.93
CA PRO A 58 -3.01 2.48 -14.12
C PRO A 58 -3.59 1.07 -14.08
N ILE A 59 -4.17 0.72 -12.94
CA ILE A 59 -4.85 -0.57 -12.74
C ILE A 59 -6.34 -0.26 -12.62
N GLU A 60 -7.16 -0.97 -13.39
CA GLU A 60 -8.61 -0.84 -13.35
C GLU A 60 -9.17 -1.29 -11.99
N GLU A 61 -10.30 -0.73 -11.57
CA GLU A 61 -10.89 -1.06 -10.27
C GLU A 61 -11.18 -2.56 -10.10
N SER A 62 -11.61 -3.22 -11.19
CA SER A 62 -11.87 -4.67 -11.23
C SER A 62 -10.61 -5.51 -11.01
N GLU A 63 -9.42 -4.99 -11.31
CA GLU A 63 -8.15 -5.69 -11.22
C GLU A 63 -7.40 -5.40 -9.91
N GLN A 64 -7.84 -4.43 -9.12
CA GLN A 64 -7.17 -4.04 -7.86
C GLN A 64 -7.00 -5.24 -6.91
N ASN A 65 -8.02 -6.10 -6.82
CA ASN A 65 -8.00 -7.29 -5.99
C ASN A 65 -6.87 -8.25 -6.37
N LEU A 66 -6.54 -8.38 -7.66
CA LEU A 66 -5.43 -9.21 -8.12
C LEU A 66 -4.10 -8.46 -7.93
N ALA A 67 -4.06 -7.18 -8.27
CA ALA A 67 -2.85 -6.38 -8.26
C ALA A 67 -2.16 -6.32 -6.89
N ILE A 68 -2.94 -6.23 -5.80
CA ILE A 68 -2.39 -6.21 -4.44
C ILE A 68 -1.64 -7.50 -4.06
N PHE A 69 -1.86 -8.60 -4.77
CA PHE A 69 -1.20 -9.89 -4.51
C PHE A 69 0.01 -10.14 -5.39
N LEU A 70 0.28 -9.28 -6.38
CA LEU A 70 1.44 -9.44 -7.24
C LEU A 70 2.74 -9.40 -6.40
N PRO A 71 3.71 -10.31 -6.64
CA PRO A 71 4.94 -10.38 -5.87
C PRO A 71 5.99 -9.36 -6.36
N LEU A 72 5.60 -8.09 -6.42
CA LEU A 72 6.44 -7.01 -6.98
C LEU A 72 7.36 -6.35 -5.96
N GLU A 73 7.21 -6.71 -4.67
CA GLU A 73 7.95 -6.05 -3.61
C GLU A 73 9.46 -6.32 -3.64
N ARG A 74 10.25 -5.25 -3.55
CA ARG A 74 11.72 -5.32 -3.46
C ARG A 74 12.20 -4.38 -2.36
N PHE A 75 12.17 -4.85 -1.12
CA PHE A 75 12.61 -4.06 0.02
C PHE A 75 14.13 -3.98 0.12
N ARG A 76 14.64 -2.75 0.18
CA ARG A 76 16.05 -2.43 0.35
C ARG A 76 16.20 -1.39 1.46
N GLY A 77 17.09 -1.66 2.41
CA GLY A 77 17.67 -0.66 3.31
C GLY A 77 19.16 -0.55 3.00
N GLN A 78 20.02 -0.58 4.03
CA GLN A 78 21.46 -0.79 3.84
C GLN A 78 21.77 -2.14 3.17
N LYS A 79 20.94 -3.16 3.40
CA LYS A 79 20.98 -4.48 2.76
C LYS A 79 19.57 -4.90 2.31
N ARG A 80 19.47 -5.99 1.54
CA ARG A 80 18.18 -6.61 1.20
C ARG A 80 17.48 -7.07 2.47
N VAL A 81 16.21 -6.70 2.63
CA VAL A 81 15.41 -7.07 3.80
C VAL A 81 14.38 -8.12 3.42
N PRO A 82 14.24 -9.23 4.19
CA PRO A 82 13.18 -10.20 3.97
C PRO A 82 11.78 -9.59 4.16
N LYS A 83 10.84 -9.94 3.27
CA LYS A 83 9.45 -9.44 3.33
C LYS A 83 8.75 -9.75 4.65
N THR A 84 9.02 -10.92 5.25
CA THR A 84 8.47 -11.33 6.55
C THR A 84 8.86 -10.37 7.68
N THR A 85 10.11 -9.90 7.68
CA THR A 85 10.60 -8.89 8.62
C THR A 85 9.88 -7.57 8.44
N VAL A 86 9.73 -7.11 7.18
CA VAL A 86 9.00 -5.88 6.86
C VAL A 86 7.55 -5.98 7.35
N TRP A 87 6.83 -7.04 7.01
CA TRP A 87 5.44 -7.23 7.44
C TRP A 87 5.28 -7.30 8.96
N ARG A 88 6.26 -7.88 9.67
CA ARG A 88 6.26 -7.89 11.13
C ARG A 88 6.42 -6.49 11.70
N ASN A 89 7.30 -5.68 11.13
CA ASN A 89 7.56 -4.31 11.60
C ASN A 89 6.41 -3.37 11.26
N SER A 90 5.82 -3.47 10.06
CA SER A 90 4.67 -2.66 9.63
C SER A 90 3.45 -2.82 10.55
N ARG A 91 3.29 -3.98 11.19
CA ARG A 91 2.20 -4.23 12.15
C ARG A 91 2.40 -3.59 13.52
N LYS A 92 3.64 -3.26 13.90
CA LYS A 92 3.96 -2.69 15.20
C LYS A 92 3.68 -1.20 15.29
N ASN A 93 3.67 -0.50 14.16
CA ASN A 93 3.34 0.91 14.08
C ASN A 93 1.82 1.06 14.18
N ARG A 94 1.34 1.20 15.42
CA ARG A 94 -0.06 1.41 15.76
C ARG A 94 -0.33 2.89 15.94
#